data_AF-A0A0A1T4K8-F1
#
_entry.id   AF-A0A0A1T4K8-F1
#
_cell.length_a   1.000
_cell.length_b   1.000
_cell.length_c   1.000
_cell.angle_alpha   90.00
_cell.angle_beta   90.00
_cell.angle_gamma   90.00
#
_symmetry.space_group_name_H-M   'P 1'
#
loop_
_entity.id
_entity.type
_entity.pdbx_description
1 polymer ?
#
loop_
_entity_poly.entity_id
_entity_poly.type
_entity_poly.pdbx_seq_one_letter_code
_entity_poly.pdbx_strand_id
1 'polypeptide(L)'
;MALSRIAIAACTVASLASAVHADPSFEKRDDLPAGYNAAPYYPAPYGGWADEWRDSYAKAKKLVDSMTLAEKTNITAGTGIFMGKRRILLQATFYLRFGS
;
A
#
# COMPACT_ATOMS: atom_id res chain seq x y z
N MET A 1 18.53 5.34 52.85
CA MET A 1 17.13 5.43 52.36
C MET A 1 16.82 6.69 51.54
N ALA A 2 17.49 7.83 51.74
CA ALA A 2 17.25 9.06 50.96
C ALA A 2 17.71 8.97 49.48
N LEU A 3 18.79 8.23 49.22
CA LEU A 3 19.40 8.12 47.88
C LEU A 3 18.52 7.37 46.87
N SER A 4 17.75 6.35 47.28
CA SER A 4 16.86 5.63 46.35
C SER A 4 15.63 6.45 45.97
N ARG A 5 15.16 7.34 46.85
CA ARG A 5 14.03 8.24 46.59
C ARG A 5 14.37 9.30 45.53
N ILE A 6 15.59 9.84 45.58
CA ILE A 6 16.10 10.80 44.59
C ILE A 6 16.27 10.12 43.23
N ALA A 7 16.79 8.89 43.21
CA ALA A 7 16.95 8.11 41.97
C ALA A 7 15.60 7.81 41.30
N ILE A 8 14.57 7.46 42.07
CA ILE A 8 13.22 7.19 41.54
C ILE A 8 12.57 8.47 40.99
N ALA A 9 12.70 9.59 41.70
CA ALA A 9 12.16 10.89 41.25
C ALA A 9 12.85 11.39 39.97
N ALA A 10 14.16 11.16 39.82
CA ALA A 10 14.88 11.50 38.58
C ALA A 10 14.41 10.64 37.39
N CYS A 11 14.14 9.36 37.62
CA CYS A 11 13.65 8.45 36.59
C CYS A 11 12.23 8.79 36.10
N THR A 12 11.33 9.23 37.00
CA THR A 12 9.96 9.60 36.63
C THR A 12 9.90 10.91 35.85
N VAL A 13 10.76 11.90 36.18
CA VAL A 13 10.85 13.17 35.43
C VAL A 13 11.43 12.95 34.03
N ALA A 14 12.45 12.10 33.89
CA ALA A 14 13.02 11.76 32.59
C ALA A 14 12.03 11.02 31.67
N SER A 15 11.16 10.18 32.26
CA SER A 15 10.16 9.42 31.50
C SER A 15 9.03 10.30 30.95
N LEU A 16 8.67 11.39 31.64
CA LEU A 16 7.63 12.32 31.20
C LEU A 16 8.13 13.24 30.06
N ALA A 17 9.42 13.57 30.02
CA ALA A 17 10.02 14.38 28.96
C ALA A 17 10.02 13.68 27.58
N SER A 18 10.06 12.34 27.56
CA SER A 18 10.06 11.55 26.32
C SER A 18 8.68 11.40 25.66
N ALA A 19 7.60 11.86 26.32
CA ALA A 19 6.23 11.77 25.79
C ALA A 19 5.85 12.89 24.82
N VAL A 20 6.72 13.90 24.62
CA VAL A 20 6.47 15.05 23.73
C VAL A 20 7.33 14.95 22.46
N HIS A 21 7.15 13.93 21.62
CA HIS A 21 7.71 13.94 20.26
C HIS A 21 6.84 13.12 19.28
N ALA A 22 5.58 13.51 19.13
CA ALA A 22 4.78 13.06 17.99
C ALA A 22 3.89 14.21 17.52
N ASP A 23 4.53 15.22 16.91
CA ASP A 23 3.82 16.18 16.07
C ASP A 23 3.66 15.52 14.70
N PRO A 24 2.44 15.17 14.24
CA PRO A 24 2.21 14.79 12.86
C PRO A 24 2.24 16.07 12.02
N SER A 25 3.40 16.74 11.94
CA SER A 25 3.59 17.85 11.04
C SER A 25 3.49 17.31 9.62
N PHE A 26 2.48 17.79 8.89
CA PHE A 26 2.43 17.64 7.43
C PHE A 26 3.60 18.43 6.85
N GLU A 27 4.78 17.80 6.81
CA GLU A 27 5.95 18.36 6.14
C GLU A 27 5.56 18.70 4.70
N LYS A 28 5.69 19.99 4.36
CA LYS A 28 5.46 20.45 2.99
C LYS A 28 6.49 19.73 2.11
N ARG A 29 6.02 19.03 1.08
CA ARG A 29 6.90 18.37 0.11
C ARG A 29 7.92 19.38 -0.40
N ASP A 30 9.20 19.01 -0.36
CA ASP A 30 10.27 19.83 -0.92
C ASP A 30 9.96 20.20 -2.37
N ASP A 31 10.24 21.46 -2.73
CA ASP A 31 10.04 21.93 -4.09
C ASP A 31 10.99 21.17 -5.04
N LEU A 32 10.46 20.74 -6.19
CA LEU A 32 11.28 20.07 -7.21
C LEU A 32 12.32 21.05 -7.77
N PRO A 33 13.56 20.60 -8.07
CA PRO A 33 14.54 21.42 -8.76
C PRO A 33 13.98 21.91 -10.11
N ALA A 34 14.45 23.07 -10.58
CA ALA A 34 14.04 23.62 -11.87
C ALA A 34 14.33 22.61 -13.01
N GLY A 35 13.30 22.28 -13.80
CA GLY A 35 13.39 21.33 -14.92
C GLY A 35 12.75 19.95 -14.69
N TYR A 36 12.35 19.62 -13.46
CA TYR A 36 11.62 18.39 -13.18
C TYR A 36 10.11 18.63 -13.27
N ASN A 37 9.56 18.42 -14.46
CA ASN A 37 8.12 18.42 -14.72
C ASN A 37 7.71 17.12 -15.41
N ALA A 38 6.83 16.33 -14.79
CA ALA A 38 6.24 15.15 -15.42
C ALA A 38 5.05 15.59 -16.28
N ALA A 39 5.27 15.73 -17.59
CA ALA A 39 4.20 16.06 -18.51
C ALA A 39 3.10 14.97 -18.48
N PRO A 40 1.81 15.34 -18.39
CA PRO A 40 0.72 14.37 -18.42
C PRO A 40 0.64 13.70 -19.80
N TYR A 41 0.58 12.36 -19.82
CA TYR A 41 0.39 11.58 -21.06
C TYR A 41 -0.90 10.76 -20.96
N TYR A 42 -1.86 11.08 -21.83
CA TYR A 42 -3.19 10.48 -21.88
C TYR A 42 -3.63 10.27 -23.33
N PRO A 43 -4.50 9.28 -23.60
CA PRO A 43 -5.02 8.25 -22.68
C PRO A 43 -4.02 7.11 -22.43
N ALA A 44 -4.31 6.24 -21.46
CA ALA A 44 -3.51 5.03 -21.23
C ALA A 44 -3.54 4.13 -22.49
N PRO A 45 -2.40 3.54 -22.90
CA PRO A 45 -2.35 2.72 -24.10
C PRO A 45 -3.21 1.46 -23.98
N TYR A 46 -3.82 1.06 -25.09
CA TYR A 46 -4.61 -0.17 -25.16
C TYR A 46 -3.71 -1.42 -25.02
N GLY A 47 -4.21 -2.45 -24.34
CA GLY A 47 -3.52 -3.74 -24.22
C GLY A 47 -3.58 -4.56 -25.52
N GLY A 48 -2.72 -5.58 -25.63
CA GLY A 48 -2.75 -6.53 -26.75
C GLY A 48 -2.00 -6.09 -28.02
N TRP A 49 -1.13 -5.08 -27.91
CA TRP A 49 -0.33 -4.55 -29.03
C TRP A 49 0.97 -5.33 -29.28
N ALA A 50 1.42 -6.15 -28.33
CA ALA A 50 2.59 -7.00 -28.47
C ALA A 50 2.20 -8.37 -29.04
N ASP A 51 2.74 -8.71 -30.23
CA ASP A 51 2.43 -9.95 -30.95
C ASP A 51 2.72 -11.21 -30.13
N GLU A 52 3.83 -11.21 -29.38
CA GLU A 52 4.24 -12.31 -28.52
C GLU A 52 3.23 -12.61 -27.39
N TRP A 53 2.41 -11.62 -27.00
CA TRP A 53 1.47 -11.73 -25.89
C TRP A 53 0.03 -11.97 -26.35
N ARG A 54 -0.22 -12.07 -27.67
CA ARG A 54 -1.54 -12.15 -28.27
C ARG A 54 -2.40 -13.28 -27.69
N ASP A 55 -1.84 -14.48 -27.55
CA ASP A 55 -2.55 -15.64 -27.01
C ASP A 55 -2.88 -15.51 -25.52
N SER A 56 -1.93 -14.99 -24.75
CA SER A 56 -2.12 -14.70 -23.32
C SER A 56 -3.17 -13.61 -23.12
N TYR A 57 -3.17 -12.58 -23.96
CA TYR A 57 -4.16 -11.51 -23.95
C TYR A 57 -5.55 -12.03 -24.31
N ALA A 58 -5.68 -12.91 -25.31
CA ALA A 58 -6.95 -13.52 -25.68
C ALA A 58 -7.54 -14.38 -24.55
N LYS A 59 -6.72 -15.15 -23.83
CA LYS A 59 -7.14 -15.94 -22.66
C LYS A 59 -7.55 -15.05 -21.50
N ALA A 60 -6.75 -14.02 -21.19
CA ALA A 60 -7.05 -13.06 -20.15
C ALA A 60 -8.35 -12.29 -20.43
N LYS A 61 -8.59 -11.89 -21.68
CA LYS A 61 -9.84 -11.24 -22.10
C LYS A 61 -11.05 -12.12 -21.86
N LYS A 62 -11.02 -13.39 -22.26
CA LYS A 62 -12.12 -14.34 -22.00
C LYS A 62 -12.42 -14.51 -20.51
N LEU A 63 -11.38 -14.56 -19.68
CA LEU A 63 -11.51 -14.65 -18.23
C LEU A 63 -12.16 -13.37 -17.65
N VAL A 64 -11.66 -12.19 -18.00
CA VAL A 64 -12.19 -10.90 -17.52
C VAL A 64 -13.59 -10.62 -18.05
N ASP A 65 -13.94 -11.07 -19.25
CA ASP A 65 -15.28 -10.93 -19.82
C ASP A 65 -16.32 -11.74 -19.02
N SER A 66 -15.91 -12.86 -18.39
CA SER A 66 -16.77 -13.66 -17.49
C SER A 66 -16.86 -13.13 -16.05
N MET A 67 -16.13 -12.08 -15.70
CA MET A 67 -16.09 -11.52 -14.34
C MET A 67 -17.13 -10.42 -14.12
N THR A 68 -17.73 -10.44 -12.93
CA THR A 68 -18.51 -9.35 -12.36
C THR A 68 -17.62 -8.15 -12.01
N LEU A 69 -18.22 -6.98 -11.78
CA LEU A 69 -17.48 -5.76 -11.42
C LEU A 69 -16.66 -5.93 -10.14
N ALA A 70 -17.23 -6.60 -9.13
CA ALA A 70 -16.55 -6.86 -7.87
C ALA A 70 -15.32 -7.76 -8.05
N GLU A 71 -15.40 -8.76 -8.94
CA GLU A 71 -14.27 -9.65 -9.25
C GLU A 71 -13.16 -8.91 -9.99
N LYS A 72 -13.50 -7.98 -10.89
CA LYS A 72 -12.51 -7.13 -11.58
C LYS A 72 -11.77 -6.21 -10.61
N THR A 73 -12.47 -5.64 -9.62
CA THR A 73 -11.80 -4.82 -8.60
C THR A 73 -10.89 -5.65 -7.69
N ASN A 74 -11.24 -6.91 -7.44
CA ASN A 74 -10.49 -7.80 -6.55
C ASN A 74 -9.13 -8.26 -7.13
N ILE A 75 -8.97 -8.26 -8.47
CA ILE A 75 -7.68 -8.58 -9.10
C ILE A 75 -6.70 -7.39 -9.10
N THR A 76 -7.20 -6.15 -9.03
CA THR A 76 -6.37 -4.93 -9.00
C THR A 76 -6.13 -4.40 -7.59
N ALA A 77 -6.94 -4.84 -6.62
CA ALA A 77 -6.83 -4.44 -5.22
C ALA A 77 -6.16 -5.53 -4.38
N GLY A 78 -5.04 -5.18 -3.73
CA GLY A 78 -4.43 -6.06 -2.72
C GLY A 78 -5.29 -6.14 -1.45
N THR A 79 -5.18 -7.23 -0.70
CA THR A 79 -5.90 -7.43 0.59
C THR A 79 -5.52 -6.44 1.69
N GLY A 80 -4.44 -5.67 1.51
CA GLY A 80 -3.81 -4.86 2.57
C GLY A 80 -2.63 -5.56 3.25
N ILE A 81 -1.75 -4.77 3.86
CA ILE A 81 -0.54 -5.26 4.55
C ILE A 81 -0.98 -6.10 5.76
N PHE A 82 -0.40 -7.30 5.92
CA PHE A 82 -0.68 -8.28 6.98
C PHE A 82 -2.07 -8.94 6.99
N MET A 83 -2.91 -8.72 5.97
CA MET A 83 -4.25 -9.33 5.89
C MET A 83 -4.28 -10.66 5.10
N GLY A 84 -3.14 -11.09 4.54
CA GLY A 84 -2.99 -12.31 3.74
C GLY A 84 -2.05 -13.35 4.36
N LYS A 85 -1.87 -14.51 3.71
CA LYS A 85 -0.95 -15.55 4.19
C LYS A 85 0.49 -14.99 4.26
N ARG A 86 1.17 -15.21 5.40
CA ARG A 86 2.49 -14.65 5.82
C ARG A 86 3.70 -14.84 4.88
N ARG A 87 3.51 -15.21 3.62
CA ARG A 87 4.59 -15.57 2.68
C ARG A 87 4.63 -14.69 1.41
N ILE A 88 3.65 -13.81 1.18
CA ILE A 88 3.62 -12.95 -0.02
C ILE A 88 3.34 -11.51 0.42
N LEU A 89 4.20 -10.58 0.00
CA LEU A 89 4.15 -9.15 0.39
C LEU A 89 2.95 -8.40 -0.23
N LEU A 90 2.37 -8.93 -1.31
CA LEU A 90 1.16 -8.43 -1.96
C LEU A 90 0.27 -9.62 -2.38
N GLN A 91 -0.91 -9.77 -1.77
CA GLN A 91 -1.88 -10.80 -2.13
C GLN A 91 -3.08 -10.16 -2.86
N ALA A 92 -3.44 -10.67 -4.03
CA ALA A 92 -4.75 -10.40 -4.64
C ALA A 92 -5.81 -11.23 -3.91
N THR A 93 -6.95 -10.62 -3.57
CA THR A 93 -8.02 -11.27 -2.81
C THR A 93 -8.85 -12.16 -3.74
N PHE A 94 -8.51 -13.44 -3.86
CA PHE A 94 -9.37 -14.42 -4.52
C PHE A 94 -10.28 -15.09 -3.49
N TYR A 95 -11.40 -14.44 -3.17
CA TYR A 95 -12.47 -15.06 -2.38
C TYR A 95 -13.40 -15.80 -3.36
N LEU A 96 -13.15 -17.09 -3.58
CA LEU A 96 -14.13 -17.95 -4.24
C LEU A 96 -15.36 -18.10 -3.33
N ARG A 97 -16.40 -17.31 -3.57
CA ARG A 97 -17.77 -17.62 -3.18
C ARG A 97 -18.36 -18.53 -4.26
N PHE A 98 -17.91 -19.79 -4.32
CA PHE A 98 -18.76 -20.83 -4.90
C PHE A 98 -19.82 -21.19 -3.86
N GLY A 99 -21.03 -20.70 -4.08
CA GLY A 99 -22.21 -21.04 -3.31
C GLY A 99 -23.36 -21.31 -4.25
N SER A 100 -23.38 -22.49 -4.86
CA SER A 100 -24.47 -23.48 -4.80
C SER A 100 -24.03 -24.76 -5.50
#